data_AF-A0A816HSR0-F1
#
_entry.id   AF-A0A816HSR0-F1
#
_cell.length_a   1.000
_cell.length_b   1.000
_cell.length_c   1.000
_cell.angle_alpha   90.00
_cell.angle_beta   90.00
_cell.angle_gamma   90.00
#
_symmetry.space_group_name_H-M   'P 1'
#
loop_
_entity.id
_entity.type
_entity.pdbx_description
1 polymer ?
#
loop_
_entity_poly.entity_id
_entity_poly.type
_entity_poly.pdbx_seq_one_letter_code
_entity_poly.pdbx_strand_id
1 'polypeptide(L)'
;MNPQLLNESEFPLVYYKRETLFGDAAKKSVVLPDVKKLPDILPSTTSKTITNQIEDQSIEKLDDDEFLRQFETCTLTNWSHKTHVRMTWIYLTRDGRRTGVNKIFDGIKNFIANSDTARKTTFHFTMTYFWIQMIDLAIAQSPKDLTFEEFLRQNPQLMN
;
A
#
# COMPACT_ATOMS: atom_id res chain seq x y z
N MET A 1 3.15 17.55 -9.58
CA MET A 1 3.60 16.22 -9.14
C MET A 1 3.69 16.27 -7.63
N ASN A 2 2.92 15.45 -6.90
CA ASN A 2 2.96 15.41 -5.45
C ASN A 2 4.08 14.45 -5.01
N PRO A 3 5.18 14.93 -4.42
CA PRO A 3 6.35 14.13 -4.13
C PRO A 3 6.20 13.27 -2.86
N GLN A 4 5.14 13.42 -2.08
CA GLN A 4 5.03 12.78 -0.76
C GLN A 4 4.85 11.25 -0.80
N LEU A 5 4.21 10.69 -1.83
CA LEU A 5 4.16 9.22 -2.02
C LEU A 5 5.34 8.67 -2.83
N LEU A 6 6.12 9.56 -3.45
CA LEU A 6 7.23 9.22 -4.37
C LEU A 6 8.59 9.17 -3.66
N ASN A 7 8.72 9.84 -2.51
CA ASN A 7 9.98 9.97 -1.79
C ASN A 7 10.20 8.93 -0.68
N GLU A 8 9.17 8.19 -0.25
CA GLU A 8 9.24 7.44 1.01
C GLU A 8 9.45 5.94 0.88
N SER A 9 9.71 5.37 -0.30
CA SER A 9 10.10 3.95 -0.34
C SER A 9 11.18 3.68 -1.38
N GLU A 10 12.39 3.38 -0.91
CA GLU A 10 13.44 2.78 -1.74
C GLU A 10 13.10 1.32 -2.10
N PHE A 11 12.09 0.74 -1.43
CA PHE A 11 11.76 -0.68 -1.55
C PHE A 11 11.29 -1.11 -2.95
N PRO A 12 10.40 -0.38 -3.65
CA PRO A 12 10.09 -0.66 -5.06
C PRO A 12 11.31 -0.55 -5.99
N LEU A 13 12.28 0.33 -5.68
CA LEU A 13 13.48 0.53 -6.51
C LEU A 13 14.46 -0.65 -6.44
N VAL A 14 14.27 -1.58 -5.49
CA VAL A 14 14.96 -2.87 -5.48
C VAL A 14 14.53 -3.75 -6.68
N TYR A 15 13.31 -3.56 -7.16
CA TYR A 15 12.70 -4.38 -8.23
C TYR A 15 12.58 -3.64 -9.55
N TYR A 16 12.39 -2.32 -9.51
CA TYR A 16 12.18 -1.48 -10.69
C TYR A 16 13.27 -0.42 -10.84
N LYS A 17 13.70 -0.13 -12.07
CA LYS A 17 14.50 1.07 -12.33
C LYS A 17 13.64 2.31 -12.10
N ARG A 18 14.30 3.39 -11.69
CA ARG A 18 13.68 4.70 -11.44
C ARG A 18 12.88 5.20 -12.66
N GLU A 19 13.45 5.05 -13.85
CA GLU A 19 12.86 5.45 -15.13
C GLU A 19 11.59 4.66 -15.45
N THR A 20 11.62 3.36 -15.23
CA THR A 20 10.50 2.44 -15.49
C THR A 20 9.35 2.73 -14.53
N LEU A 21 9.63 2.85 -13.23
CA LEU A 21 8.62 3.03 -12.19
C LEU A 21 7.93 4.40 -12.26
N PHE A 22 8.67 5.45 -12.61
CA PHE A 22 8.16 6.82 -12.68
C PHE A 22 7.77 7.29 -14.08
N GLY A 23 7.97 6.45 -15.09
CA GLY A 23 7.52 6.68 -16.47
C GLY A 23 6.00 6.67 -16.63
N ASP A 24 5.51 7.26 -17.71
CA ASP A 24 4.06 7.39 -17.96
C ASP A 24 3.35 6.05 -18.23
N ALA A 25 4.07 5.04 -18.69
CA ALA A 25 3.53 3.70 -18.89
C ALA A 25 3.14 3.03 -17.55
N ALA A 26 4.01 3.15 -16.53
CA ALA A 26 3.77 2.61 -15.19
C ALA A 26 2.66 3.35 -14.43
N LYS A 27 2.42 4.62 -14.78
CA LYS A 27 1.26 5.39 -14.32
C LYS A 27 -0.05 4.92 -14.90
N LYS A 28 -0.07 4.31 -16.09
CA LYS A 28 -1.31 3.96 -16.83
C LYS A 28 -1.64 2.47 -16.79
N SER A 29 -0.65 1.63 -16.52
CA SER A 29 -0.79 0.17 -16.55
C SER A 29 0.22 -0.49 -15.60
N VAL A 30 0.00 -1.77 -15.27
CA VAL A 30 0.97 -2.58 -14.52
C VAL A 30 2.11 -2.96 -15.44
N VAL A 31 3.32 -2.49 -15.11
CA VAL A 31 4.55 -2.83 -15.83
C VAL A 31 5.30 -3.88 -15.01
N LEU A 32 5.93 -4.85 -15.67
CA LEU A 32 6.74 -5.88 -15.00
C LEU A 32 8.08 -5.29 -14.52
N PRO A 33 8.66 -5.81 -13.42
CA PRO A 33 9.94 -5.32 -12.93
C PRO A 33 11.09 -5.69 -13.87
N ASP A 34 12.05 -4.76 -13.98
CA ASP A 34 13.18 -4.81 -14.89
C ASP A 34 14.54 -5.02 -14.18
N VAL A 35 14.58 -4.89 -12.84
CA VAL A 35 15.80 -5.12 -12.03
C VAL A 35 15.80 -6.53 -11.43
N LYS A 36 14.73 -6.90 -10.73
CA LYS A 36 14.58 -8.22 -10.10
C LYS A 36 13.15 -8.70 -10.30
N LYS A 37 12.97 -9.98 -10.65
CA LYS A 37 11.63 -10.57 -10.69
C LYS A 37 10.96 -10.38 -9.32
N LEU A 38 9.67 -10.04 -9.31
CA LEU A 38 8.89 -10.02 -8.07
C LEU A 38 9.10 -11.38 -7.39
N PRO A 39 9.24 -11.41 -6.05
CA PRO A 39 9.37 -12.68 -5.37
C PRO A 39 8.15 -13.53 -5.71
N ASP A 40 8.37 -14.59 -6.48
CA ASP A 40 7.44 -15.71 -6.58
C ASP A 40 7.27 -16.27 -5.17
N ILE A 41 6.09 -16.85 -4.89
CA ILE A 41 5.69 -17.39 -3.59
C ILE A 41 6.64 -18.54 -3.20
N LEU A 42 7.83 -18.21 -2.71
CA LEU A 42 8.80 -19.11 -2.14
C LEU A 42 9.43 -18.39 -0.94
N PRO A 43 9.38 -19.01 0.24
CA PRO A 43 9.76 -18.37 1.48
C PRO A 43 11.28 -18.16 1.53
N SER A 44 11.72 -16.92 1.73
CA SER A 44 13.09 -16.65 2.17
C SER A 44 13.10 -15.49 3.16
N THR A 45 13.33 -15.87 4.41
CA THR A 45 13.48 -15.03 5.60
C THR A 45 14.78 -14.24 5.52
N THR A 46 14.75 -12.91 5.64
CA THR A 46 15.86 -12.17 6.29
C THR A 46 15.44 -10.78 6.74
N SER A 47 15.51 -10.53 8.05
CA SER A 47 15.37 -9.22 8.69
C SER A 47 16.54 -8.27 8.39
N LYS A 48 16.26 -6.96 8.41
CA LYS A 48 17.13 -5.94 9.02
C LYS A 48 16.31 -4.70 9.42
N THR A 49 16.52 -4.27 10.65
CA THR A 49 15.93 -3.14 11.37
C THR A 49 16.60 -1.83 11.00
N ILE A 50 15.85 -0.75 10.71
CA ILE A 50 16.16 0.64 11.09
C ILE A 50 14.84 1.41 11.29
N THR A 51 14.68 1.98 12.47
CA THR A 51 13.55 2.85 12.89
C THR A 51 13.79 4.28 12.41
N ASN A 52 12.75 4.99 11.96
CA ASN A 52 12.58 6.41 12.34
C ASN A 52 11.12 6.88 12.25
N GLN A 53 10.77 7.68 13.25
CA GLN A 53 9.45 8.17 13.62
C GLN A 53 9.00 9.31 12.70
N ILE A 54 7.68 9.48 12.51
CA ILE A 54 6.95 10.77 12.57
C ILE A 54 5.47 10.46 12.87
N GLU A 55 4.92 11.23 13.79
CA GLU A 55 3.60 11.14 14.43
C GLU A 55 2.43 11.55 13.49
N ASP A 56 1.34 10.78 13.50
CA ASP A 56 -0.02 11.30 13.25
C ASP A 56 -1.07 10.44 13.97
N GLN A 57 -1.54 10.93 15.12
CA GLN A 57 -2.32 10.21 16.13
C GLN A 57 -3.83 10.16 15.87
N SER A 58 -4.34 10.45 14.68
CA SER A 58 -5.80 10.58 14.47
C SER A 58 -6.49 9.43 13.71
N ILE A 59 -5.74 8.54 13.05
CA ILE A 59 -6.29 7.36 12.34
C ILE A 59 -6.13 6.05 13.13
N GLU A 60 -5.20 5.97 14.09
CA GLU A 60 -4.88 4.73 14.81
C GLU A 60 -5.99 4.21 15.75
N LYS A 61 -7.04 5.00 16.01
CA LYS A 61 -8.14 4.63 16.92
C LYS A 61 -9.44 4.24 16.22
N LEU A 62 -9.55 4.45 14.90
CA LEU A 62 -10.73 3.99 14.18
C LEU A 62 -10.68 2.47 14.10
N ASP A 63 -11.81 1.81 14.33
CA ASP A 63 -11.97 0.42 13.92
C ASP A 63 -11.89 0.33 12.38
N ASP A 64 -11.67 -0.87 11.87
CA ASP A 64 -11.46 -1.10 10.44
C ASP A 64 -12.70 -0.77 9.60
N ASP A 65 -13.90 -0.87 10.17
CA ASP A 65 -15.16 -0.58 9.47
C ASP A 65 -15.35 0.92 9.31
N GLU A 66 -15.15 1.69 10.37
CA GLU A 66 -15.22 3.14 10.36
C GLU A 66 -14.10 3.75 9.49
N PHE A 67 -12.90 3.18 9.56
CA PHE A 67 -11.80 3.56 8.68
C PHE A 67 -12.16 3.35 7.20
N LEU A 68 -12.65 2.16 6.83
CA LEU A 68 -13.08 1.88 5.47
C LEU A 68 -14.24 2.77 5.04
N ARG A 69 -15.22 2.98 5.92
CA ARG A 69 -16.36 3.86 5.64
C ARG A 69 -15.89 5.27 5.28
N GLN A 70 -14.99 5.86 6.09
CA GLN A 70 -14.45 7.19 5.80
C GLN A 70 -13.62 7.25 4.52
N PHE A 71 -12.90 6.18 4.18
CA PHE A 71 -12.19 6.06 2.91
C PHE A 71 -13.16 5.99 1.72
N GLU A 72 -14.17 5.13 1.79
CA GLU A 72 -15.18 4.94 0.73
C GLU A 72 -16.04 6.19 0.53
N THR A 73 -16.36 6.92 1.60
CA THR A 73 -17.09 8.20 1.54
C THR A 73 -16.20 9.40 1.26
N CYS A 74 -14.90 9.21 1.01
CA CYS A 74 -13.93 10.27 0.74
C CYS A 74 -13.79 11.33 1.85
N THR A 75 -14.17 11.00 3.08
CA THR A 75 -14.11 11.90 4.25
C THR A 75 -12.88 11.69 5.11
N LEU A 76 -12.04 10.70 4.78
CA LEU A 76 -10.80 10.44 5.51
C LEU A 76 -9.86 11.64 5.42
N THR A 77 -9.40 12.12 6.57
CA THR A 77 -8.65 13.38 6.68
C THR A 77 -7.15 13.24 6.45
N ASN A 78 -6.60 12.03 6.59
CA ASN A 78 -5.17 11.74 6.33
C ASN A 78 -4.99 10.63 5.28
N TRP A 79 -4.22 10.95 4.24
CA TRP A 79 -3.84 10.06 3.14
C TRP A 79 -2.32 9.81 3.15
N SER A 80 -1.88 8.89 4.01
CA SER A 80 -0.48 8.51 4.17
C SER A 80 -0.18 7.14 3.55
N HIS A 81 1.10 6.74 3.51
CA HIS A 81 1.48 5.37 3.15
C HIS A 81 0.85 4.34 4.08
N LYS A 82 0.81 4.60 5.40
CA LYS A 82 0.14 3.74 6.39
C LYS A 82 -1.34 3.53 6.06
N THR A 83 -2.04 4.60 5.67
CA THR A 83 -3.44 4.54 5.23
C THR A 83 -3.61 3.58 4.06
N HIS A 84 -2.73 3.67 3.07
CA HIS A 84 -2.76 2.80 1.88
C HIS A 84 -2.51 1.33 2.23
N VAL A 85 -1.53 1.05 3.09
CA VAL A 85 -1.23 -0.30 3.57
C VAL A 85 -2.40 -0.87 4.37
N ARG A 86 -2.99 -0.09 5.29
CA ARG A 86 -4.16 -0.49 6.10
C ARG A 86 -5.34 -0.86 5.24
N MET A 87 -5.75 0.02 4.33
CA MET A 87 -6.89 -0.21 3.43
C MET A 87 -6.66 -1.46 2.56
N THR A 88 -5.45 -1.63 2.03
CA THR A 88 -5.10 -2.81 1.23
C THR A 88 -5.17 -4.09 2.04
N TRP A 89 -4.62 -4.08 3.26
CA TRP A 89 -4.68 -5.23 4.16
C TRP A 89 -6.11 -5.62 4.48
N ILE A 90 -6.98 -4.66 4.83
CA ILE A 90 -8.40 -4.92 5.15
C ILE A 90 -9.12 -5.57 3.96
N TYR A 91 -9.00 -5.01 2.75
CA TYR A 91 -9.67 -5.59 1.58
C TYR A 91 -9.13 -6.98 1.22
N LEU A 92 -7.83 -7.23 1.38
CA LEU A 92 -7.24 -8.54 1.08
C LEU A 92 -7.63 -9.60 2.11
N THR A 93 -7.69 -9.26 3.40
CA THR A 93 -8.05 -10.21 4.46
C THR A 93 -9.56 -10.50 4.50
N ARG A 94 -10.41 -9.52 4.18
CA ARG A 94 -11.87 -9.68 4.23
C ARG A 94 -12.48 -10.20 2.93
N ASP A 95 -12.09 -9.65 1.78
CA ASP A 95 -12.71 -9.96 0.49
C ASP A 95 -11.87 -10.96 -0.35
N GLY A 96 -10.64 -11.25 0.10
CA GLY A 96 -9.68 -12.05 -0.64
C GLY A 96 -9.12 -11.32 -1.86
N ARG A 97 -8.01 -11.84 -2.40
CA ARG A 97 -7.25 -11.18 -3.48
C ARG A 97 -8.09 -10.82 -4.71
N ARG A 98 -8.94 -11.73 -5.19
CA ARG A 98 -9.67 -11.52 -6.46
C ARG A 98 -10.61 -10.31 -6.39
N THR A 99 -11.33 -10.16 -5.28
CA THR A 99 -12.28 -9.06 -5.09
C THR A 99 -11.59 -7.83 -4.52
N GLY A 100 -10.71 -8.03 -3.53
CA GLY A 100 -10.00 -6.96 -2.84
C GLY A 100 -9.17 -6.09 -3.78
N VAL A 101 -8.47 -6.69 -4.74
CA VAL A 101 -7.67 -5.92 -5.73
C VAL A 101 -8.53 -4.91 -6.49
N ASN A 102 -9.71 -5.31 -6.97
CA ASN A 102 -10.59 -4.39 -7.70
C ASN A 102 -11.09 -3.27 -6.79
N LYS A 103 -11.51 -3.60 -5.56
CA LYS A 103 -11.94 -2.60 -4.57
C LYS A 103 -10.84 -1.60 -4.23
N ILE A 104 -9.60 -2.06 -4.10
CA ILE A 104 -8.44 -1.19 -3.83
C ILE A 104 -8.23 -0.21 -5.00
N PHE A 105 -8.18 -0.72 -6.23
CA PHE A 105 -7.97 0.12 -7.42
C PHE A 105 -9.08 1.17 -7.58
N ASP A 106 -10.34 0.76 -7.45
CA ASP A 106 -11.48 1.65 -7.64
C ASP A 106 -11.62 2.64 -6.48
N GLY A 107 -11.41 2.17 -5.24
CA GLY A 107 -11.42 3.00 -4.04
C GLY A 107 -10.35 4.09 -4.08
N ILE A 108 -9.10 3.78 -4.45
CA ILE A 108 -8.03 4.78 -4.51
C ILE A 108 -8.33 5.82 -5.60
N LYS A 109 -8.78 5.39 -6.78
CA LYS A 109 -9.14 6.32 -7.86
C LYS A 109 -10.27 7.25 -7.43
N ASN A 110 -11.30 6.71 -6.79
CA ASN A 110 -12.43 7.47 -6.26
C ASN A 110 -11.97 8.47 -5.20
N PHE A 111 -11.13 8.03 -4.26
CA PHE A 111 -10.62 8.86 -3.18
C PHE A 111 -9.76 10.02 -3.70
N ILE A 112 -8.83 9.75 -4.62
CA ILE A 112 -7.99 10.81 -5.23
C ILE A 112 -8.85 11.82 -6.01
N ALA A 113 -9.90 11.35 -6.70
CA ALA A 113 -10.76 12.22 -7.51
C ALA A 113 -11.67 13.12 -6.65
N ASN A 114 -12.12 12.64 -5.49
CA ASN A 114 -13.20 13.28 -4.73
C ASN A 114 -12.80 13.79 -3.34
N SER A 115 -11.62 13.42 -2.81
CA SER A 115 -11.14 13.89 -1.50
C SER A 115 -10.29 15.14 -1.62
N ASP A 116 -10.53 16.10 -0.72
CA ASP A 116 -9.70 17.30 -0.59
C ASP A 116 -8.29 16.98 -0.12
N THR A 117 -8.15 15.98 0.76
CA THR A 117 -6.86 15.53 1.31
C THR A 117 -5.96 14.93 0.22
N ALA A 118 -6.53 14.20 -0.73
CA ALA A 118 -5.78 13.55 -1.80
C ALA A 118 -5.74 14.34 -3.11
N ARG A 119 -6.31 15.56 -3.17
CA ARG A 119 -6.48 16.34 -4.42
C ARG A 119 -5.19 16.59 -5.20
N LYS A 120 -4.05 16.69 -4.52
CA LYS A 120 -2.73 16.89 -5.17
C LYS A 120 -2.07 15.58 -5.58
N THR A 121 -2.53 14.45 -5.06
CA THR A 121 -1.96 13.12 -5.27
C THR A 121 -2.27 12.61 -6.68
N THR A 122 -1.32 11.90 -7.27
CA THR A 122 -1.49 11.24 -8.57
C THR A 122 -1.61 9.75 -8.36
N PHE A 123 -2.52 9.11 -9.09
CA PHE A 123 -2.63 7.66 -9.06
C PHE A 123 -1.53 6.98 -9.89
N HIS A 124 -0.95 5.91 -9.38
CA HIS A 124 0.11 5.14 -10.03
C HIS A 124 -0.23 3.65 -10.03
N PHE A 125 -0.68 3.12 -11.18
CA PHE A 125 -1.11 1.71 -11.28
C PHE A 125 -0.03 0.72 -10.84
N THR A 126 1.20 0.87 -11.33
CA THR A 126 2.29 -0.06 -11.00
C THR A 126 2.67 -0.01 -9.52
N MET A 127 2.71 1.19 -8.91
CA MET A 127 3.00 1.32 -7.47
C MET A 127 1.90 0.71 -6.60
N THR A 128 0.64 0.98 -6.92
CA THR A 128 -0.48 0.35 -6.22
C THR A 128 -0.43 -1.16 -6.34
N TYR A 129 -0.19 -1.69 -7.55
CA TYR A 129 -0.09 -3.14 -7.75
C TYR A 129 1.09 -3.76 -6.99
N PHE A 130 2.25 -3.09 -6.96
CA PHE A 130 3.42 -3.54 -6.21
C PHE A 130 3.07 -3.71 -4.72
N TRP A 131 2.46 -2.71 -4.10
CA TRP A 131 2.10 -2.77 -2.68
C TRP A 131 1.05 -3.82 -2.38
N ILE A 132 0.04 -3.97 -3.25
CA ILE A 132 -0.91 -5.09 -3.19
C ILE A 132 -0.18 -6.42 -3.14
N GLN A 133 0.78 -6.64 -4.03
CA GLN A 133 1.53 -7.90 -4.10
C GLN A 133 2.36 -8.14 -2.83
N MET A 134 3.04 -7.11 -2.32
CA MET A 134 3.88 -7.22 -1.13
C MET A 134 3.05 -7.49 0.13
N ILE A 135 1.89 -6.84 0.24
CA ILE A 135 0.98 -7.03 1.38
C ILE A 135 0.31 -8.41 1.30
N ASP A 136 -0.14 -8.84 0.13
CA ASP A 136 -0.72 -10.17 -0.09
C ASP A 136 0.28 -11.29 0.24
N LEU A 137 1.54 -11.14 -0.17
CA LEU A 137 2.62 -12.06 0.19
C LEU A 137 2.85 -12.10 1.71
N ALA A 138 2.90 -10.93 2.36
CA ALA A 138 3.06 -10.85 3.81
C ALA A 138 1.87 -11.50 4.55
N ILE A 139 0.64 -11.27 4.09
CA ILE A 139 -0.57 -11.92 4.65
C ILE A 139 -0.45 -13.43 4.54
N ALA A 140 -0.01 -13.96 3.38
CA ALA A 140 0.16 -15.39 3.18
C ALA A 140 1.25 -16.03 4.07
N GLN A 141 2.21 -15.23 4.54
CA GLN A 141 3.30 -15.67 5.43
C GLN A 141 3.01 -15.45 6.92
N SER A 142 1.99 -14.64 7.24
CA SER A 142 1.57 -14.35 8.60
C SER A 142 0.53 -15.35 9.11
N PRO A 143 0.44 -15.55 10.45
CA PRO A 143 -0.70 -16.21 11.06
C PRO A 143 -2.03 -15.60 10.62
N LYS A 144 -3.08 -16.44 10.59
CA LYS A 144 -4.45 -15.96 10.43
C LYS A 144 -4.89 -15.23 11.70
N ASP A 145 -5.87 -14.34 11.58
CA ASP A 145 -6.52 -13.63 12.69
C ASP A 145 -5.64 -12.63 13.46
N LEU A 146 -4.69 -11.99 12.77
CA LEU A 146 -3.95 -10.85 13.32
C LEU A 146 -4.76 -9.55 13.22
N THR A 147 -4.58 -8.68 14.20
CA THR A 147 -4.91 -7.25 14.06
C THR A 147 -3.95 -6.57 13.08
N PHE A 148 -4.33 -5.41 12.54
CA PHE A 148 -3.48 -4.65 11.62
C PHE A 148 -2.13 -4.28 12.27
N GLU A 149 -2.14 -3.91 13.55
CA GLU A 149 -0.98 -3.50 14.32
C GLU A 149 -0.02 -4.67 14.55
N GLU A 150 -0.54 -5.87 14.80
CA GLU A 150 0.26 -7.09 14.91
C GLU A 150 0.86 -7.49 13.56
N PHE A 151 0.07 -7.38 12.48
CA PHE A 151 0.55 -7.60 11.13
C PHE A 151 1.71 -6.68 10.76
N LEU A 152 1.60 -5.38 11.05
CA LEU A 152 2.68 -4.41 10.81
C LEU A 152 3.91 -4.70 11.68
N ARG A 153 3.72 -5.10 12.95
CA ARG A 153 4.83 -5.46 13.85
C ARG A 153 5.64 -6.64 13.31
N GLN A 154 4.98 -7.60 12.65
CA GLN A 154 5.64 -8.74 12.02
C GLN A 154 6.24 -8.40 10.64
N ASN A 155 5.74 -7.37 9.96
CA ASN A 155 6.13 -6.99 8.61
C ASN A 155 6.58 -5.51 8.52
N PRO A 156 7.59 -5.07 9.31
CA PRO A 156 8.00 -3.67 9.36
C PRO A 156 8.49 -3.15 8.00
N GLN A 157 8.97 -4.02 7.12
CA GLN A 157 9.42 -3.66 5.76
C GLN A 157 8.31 -3.04 4.90
N LEU A 158 7.04 -3.21 5.26
CA LEU A 158 5.91 -2.60 4.53
C LEU A 158 5.76 -1.11 4.83
N MET A 159 6.46 -0.59 5.84
CA MET A 159 6.40 0.80 6.30
C MET A 159 7.67 1.60 5.94
N ASN A 160 8.60 1.00 5.20
CA ASN A 160 9.90 1.56 4.81
C ASN A 160 9.89 2.31 3.48
#